data_AF-A0A449GIS9-F1
#
_entry.id   AF-A0A449GIS9-F1
#
_cell.length_a   1.000
_cell.length_b   1.000
_cell.length_c   1.000
_cell.angle_alpha   90.00
_cell.angle_beta   90.00
_cell.angle_gamma   90.00
#
_symmetry.space_group_name_H-M   'P 1'
#
loop_
_entity.id
_entity.type
_entity.pdbx_description
1 polymer ?
#
loop_
_entity_poly.entity_id
_entity_poly.type
_entity_poly.pdbx_seq_one_letter_code
_entity_poly.pdbx_strand_id
1 'polypeptide(L)'
;MTQWNDFPIAPAPDHPPATVAEGHYVRVITTIHGLMTAWAAGPSRSFRVHVPIADRDPVRVTSTNPRTGRREHRFEPFTQDDQDYIDESVNFGLRQAGIPDIPSGFDWYVLAPAQITDGSALDDALREKNSTTDNLHAARIIARLYNDLVSNL
;
A
#
# COMPACT_ATOMS: atom_id res chain seq x y z
N MET A 1 -3.28 -10.91 18.64
CA MET A 1 -2.93 -9.60 18.07
C MET A 1 -2.61 -9.88 16.61
N THR A 2 -3.26 -9.18 15.67
CA THR A 2 -3.02 -9.39 14.24
C THR A 2 -1.55 -9.14 13.91
N GLN A 3 -0.99 -9.96 13.03
CA GLN A 3 0.34 -9.79 12.43
C GLN A 3 0.20 -9.78 10.91
N TRP A 4 1.19 -9.20 10.22
CA TRP A 4 1.20 -9.18 8.75
C TRP A 4 1.20 -10.57 8.11
N ASN A 5 1.68 -11.59 8.84
CA ASN A 5 1.66 -12.97 8.37
C ASN A 5 0.28 -13.63 8.44
N ASP A 6 -0.68 -13.02 9.12
CA ASP A 6 -2.07 -13.47 9.12
C ASP A 6 -2.78 -13.13 7.80
N PHE A 7 -2.22 -12.20 7.01
CA PHE A 7 -2.77 -11.81 5.72
C PHE A 7 -2.45 -12.87 4.66
N PRO A 8 -3.48 -13.44 4.01
CA PRO A 8 -3.31 -14.48 3.00
C PRO A 8 -2.39 -14.06 1.84
N ILE A 9 -1.61 -15.00 1.33
CA ILE A 9 -0.83 -14.82 0.10
C ILE A 9 -1.65 -15.36 -1.07
N ALA A 10 -1.74 -14.58 -2.15
CA ALA A 10 -2.33 -14.99 -3.41
C ALA A 10 -1.23 -15.20 -4.47
N PRO A 11 -1.42 -16.13 -5.42
CA PRO A 11 -0.47 -16.33 -6.52
C PRO A 11 -0.51 -15.18 -7.54
N ALA A 12 -1.66 -14.49 -7.66
CA ALA A 12 -1.90 -13.43 -8.62
C ALA A 12 -3.04 -12.52 -8.11
N PRO A 13 -3.11 -11.25 -8.54
CA PRO A 13 -4.09 -10.29 -8.04
C PRO A 13 -5.55 -10.62 -8.39
N ASP A 14 -5.78 -11.32 -9.51
CA ASP A 14 -7.08 -11.77 -10.01
C ASP A 14 -7.55 -13.09 -9.36
N HIS A 15 -6.73 -13.69 -8.48
CA HIS A 15 -7.02 -14.94 -7.80
C HIS A 15 -7.01 -14.75 -6.27
N PRO A 16 -7.98 -14.00 -5.70
CA PRO A 16 -8.04 -13.77 -4.26
C PRO A 16 -8.20 -15.09 -3.49
N PRO A 17 -7.56 -15.25 -2.31
CA PRO A 17 -7.66 -16.49 -1.54
C PRO A 17 -9.08 -16.74 -1.04
N ALA A 18 -9.55 -17.99 -1.01
CA ALA A 18 -10.91 -18.32 -0.56
C ALA A 18 -11.21 -17.94 0.91
N THR A 19 -10.19 -17.55 1.68
CA THR A 19 -10.30 -17.07 3.07
C THR A 19 -10.65 -15.59 3.18
N VAL A 20 -10.54 -14.82 2.10
CA VAL A 20 -10.98 -13.42 2.07
C VAL A 20 -12.41 -13.31 1.57
N ALA A 21 -13.10 -12.23 1.92
CA ALA A 21 -14.47 -11.97 1.47
C ALA A 21 -14.54 -11.88 -0.06
N GLU A 22 -15.64 -12.35 -0.65
CA GLU A 22 -15.88 -12.17 -2.08
C GLU A 22 -16.10 -10.70 -2.42
N GLY A 23 -15.57 -10.25 -3.55
CA GLY A 23 -15.82 -8.90 -4.06
C GLY A 23 -14.70 -8.33 -4.92
N HIS A 24 -14.73 -7.01 -5.07
CA HIS A 24 -13.76 -6.26 -5.86
C HIS A 24 -12.55 -5.88 -5.01
N TYR A 25 -11.34 -6.19 -5.48
CA TYR A 25 -10.10 -5.88 -4.79
C TYR A 25 -9.25 -4.91 -5.61
N VAL A 26 -8.66 -3.92 -4.93
CA VAL A 26 -7.74 -2.95 -5.53
C VAL A 26 -6.38 -3.02 -4.85
N ARG A 27 -5.32 -2.84 -5.64
CA ARG A 27 -3.96 -2.69 -5.11
C ARG A 27 -3.86 -1.37 -4.36
N VAL A 28 -3.43 -1.37 -3.10
CA VAL A 28 -3.14 -0.12 -2.39
C VAL A 28 -1.82 0.48 -2.90
N ILE A 29 -1.72 1.80 -2.90
CA ILE A 29 -0.45 2.47 -3.20
C ILE A 29 0.52 2.18 -2.03
N THR A 30 1.74 1.74 -2.32
CA THR A 30 2.78 1.45 -1.33
C THR A 30 3.26 2.73 -0.64
N THR A 31 2.46 3.20 0.31
CA THR A 31 2.69 4.34 1.18
C THR A 31 2.26 3.97 2.59
N ILE A 32 2.66 4.78 3.57
CA ILE A 32 2.21 4.63 4.96
C ILE A 32 0.66 4.55 5.03
N HIS A 33 -0.04 5.43 4.31
CA HIS A 33 -1.50 5.49 4.30
C HIS A 33 -2.15 4.27 3.62
N GLY A 34 -1.60 3.84 2.48
CA GLY A 34 -2.07 2.63 1.79
C GLY A 34 -1.90 1.37 2.64
N LEU A 35 -0.78 1.24 3.34
CA LEU A 35 -0.55 0.07 4.19
C LEU A 35 -1.32 0.15 5.52
N MET A 36 -1.57 1.33 6.08
CA MET A 36 -2.56 1.49 7.15
C MET A 36 -3.95 1.03 6.72
N THR A 37 -4.32 1.27 5.45
CA THR A 37 -5.59 0.80 4.88
C THR A 37 -5.62 -0.72 4.78
N ALA A 38 -4.55 -1.35 4.29
CA ALA A 38 -4.43 -2.81 4.27
C ALA A 38 -4.50 -3.41 5.68
N TRP A 39 -3.85 -2.79 6.66
CA TRP A 39 -3.90 -3.20 8.06
C TRP A 39 -5.32 -3.10 8.64
N ALA A 40 -6.01 -1.98 8.39
CA ALA A 40 -7.37 -1.73 8.82
C ALA A 40 -8.38 -2.71 8.21
N ALA A 41 -8.17 -3.11 6.96
CA ALA A 41 -9.01 -4.09 6.28
C ALA A 41 -9.01 -5.44 7.01
N GLY A 42 -7.83 -5.84 7.50
CA GLY A 42 -7.60 -7.10 8.19
C GLY A 42 -7.56 -8.29 7.22
N PRO A 43 -7.18 -9.49 7.71
CA PRO A 43 -6.89 -10.65 6.88
C PRO A 43 -8.12 -11.26 6.18
N SER A 44 -9.34 -10.87 6.57
CA SER A 44 -10.58 -11.30 5.90
C SER A 44 -10.97 -10.41 4.71
N ARG A 45 -10.35 -9.25 4.53
CA ARG A 45 -10.67 -8.29 3.45
C ARG A 45 -9.42 -7.75 2.76
N SER A 46 -8.29 -8.41 2.95
CA SER A 46 -7.01 -8.01 2.40
C SER A 46 -6.12 -9.22 2.21
N PHE A 47 -5.33 -9.20 1.15
CA PHE A 47 -4.34 -10.22 0.83
C PHE A 47 -3.11 -9.57 0.19
N ARG A 48 -2.05 -10.36 0.01
CA ARG A 48 -0.79 -9.91 -0.57
C ARG A 48 -0.33 -10.81 -1.71
N VAL A 49 0.34 -10.23 -2.70
CA VAL A 49 0.95 -10.93 -3.83
C VAL A 49 2.45 -10.66 -3.78
N HIS A 50 3.26 -11.72 -3.83
CA HIS A 50 4.71 -11.56 -3.87
C HIS A 50 5.13 -11.03 -5.25
N VAL A 51 5.96 -9.99 -5.27
CA VAL A 51 6.46 -9.36 -6.48
C VAL A 51 7.99 -9.35 -6.41
N PRO A 52 8.67 -10.26 -7.13
CA PRO A 52 10.12 -10.27 -7.24
C PRO A 52 10.66 -8.93 -7.76
N ILE A 53 11.87 -8.54 -7.34
CA ILE A 53 12.54 -7.31 -7.81
C ILE A 53 12.61 -7.24 -9.34
N ALA A 54 12.85 -8.38 -10.00
CA ALA A 54 12.92 -8.46 -11.46
C ALA A 54 11.60 -8.13 -12.18
N ASP A 55 10.47 -8.25 -11.48
CA ASP A 55 9.12 -8.00 -12.01
C ASP A 55 8.59 -6.60 -11.61
N ARG A 56 9.39 -5.80 -10.87
CA ARG A 56 9.04 -4.44 -10.48
C ARG A 56 9.24 -3.47 -11.65
N ASP A 57 8.34 -2.49 -11.76
CA ASP A 57 8.43 -1.44 -12.76
C ASP A 57 9.71 -0.58 -12.56
N PRO A 58 10.40 -0.18 -13.65
CA PRO A 58 11.55 0.71 -13.58
C PRO A 58 11.25 2.03 -12.86
N VAL A 59 12.22 2.53 -12.10
CA VAL A 59 12.11 3.81 -11.38
C VAL A 59 12.56 4.96 -12.26
N ARG A 60 11.86 6.10 -12.16
CA ARG A 60 12.26 7.34 -12.83
C ARG A 60 13.23 8.12 -11.96
N VAL A 61 14.49 8.18 -12.38
CA VAL A 61 15.53 8.97 -11.74
C VAL A 61 15.58 10.36 -12.36
N THR A 62 15.57 11.39 -11.52
CA THR A 62 15.77 12.79 -11.94
C THR A 62 17.11 13.28 -11.45
N SER A 63 18.03 13.59 -12.36
CA SER A 63 19.34 14.16 -12.04
C SER A 63 19.47 15.58 -12.58
N THR A 64 20.12 16.46 -11.83
CA THR A 64 20.49 17.79 -12.33
C THR A 64 21.88 17.70 -12.95
N ASN A 65 21.99 18.03 -14.23
CA ASN A 65 23.27 18.08 -14.93
C ASN A 65 24.14 19.18 -14.28
N PRO A 66 25.29 18.85 -13.69
CA PRO A 66 26.08 19.81 -12.91
C PRO A 66 26.69 20.92 -13.79
N ARG A 67 26.81 20.70 -15.10
CA ARG A 67 27.39 21.67 -16.04
C ARG A 67 26.34 22.61 -16.63
N THR A 68 25.12 22.12 -16.88
CA THR A 68 24.07 22.88 -17.57
C THR A 68 22.92 23.31 -16.66
N GLY A 69 22.85 22.78 -15.44
CA GLY A 69 21.75 23.00 -14.49
C GLY A 69 20.41 22.39 -14.93
N ARG A 70 20.36 21.67 -16.06
CA ARG A 70 19.13 21.08 -16.58
C ARG A 70 18.78 19.79 -15.83
N ARG A 71 17.48 19.58 -15.59
CA ARG A 71 16.95 18.31 -15.11
C ARG A 71 16.91 17.31 -16.26
N GLU A 72 17.49 16.16 -16.04
CA GLU A 72 17.46 15.02 -16.94
C GLU A 72 16.68 13.88 -16.26
N HIS A 73 15.86 13.19 -17.04
CA HIS A 73 15.07 12.05 -16.58
C HIS A 73 15.55 10.79 -17.30
N ARG A 74 15.77 9.73 -16.54
CA ARG A 74 16.06 8.41 -17.07
C ARG A 74 15.31 7.36 -16.26
N PHE A 75 15.05 6.21 -16.87
CA PHE A 75 14.50 5.07 -16.18
C PHE A 75 15.62 4.10 -15.86
N GLU A 76 15.66 3.63 -14.63
CA GLU A 76 16.61 2.62 -14.16
C GLU A 76 15.83 1.39 -13.67
N PRO A 77 16.37 0.17 -13.81
CA PRO A 77 15.77 -1.01 -13.22
C PRO A 77 15.54 -0.80 -11.72
N PHE A 78 14.40 -1.26 -11.22
CA PHE A 78 14.13 -1.28 -9.79
C PHE A 78 15.10 -2.24 -9.10
N THR A 79 15.69 -1.81 -7.98
CA THR A 79 16.73 -2.55 -7.26
C THR A 79 16.28 -3.00 -5.88
N GLN A 80 17.08 -3.87 -5.24
CA GLN A 80 16.85 -4.21 -3.83
C GLN A 80 17.00 -2.98 -2.93
N ASP A 81 17.95 -2.09 -3.22
CA ASP A 81 18.15 -0.85 -2.46
C ASP A 81 16.90 0.05 -2.53
N ASP A 82 16.21 0.10 -3.68
CA ASP A 82 14.94 0.81 -3.83
C ASP A 82 13.85 0.20 -2.93
N GLN A 83 13.75 -1.14 -2.89
CA GLN A 83 12.80 -1.83 -2.01
C GLN A 83 13.10 -1.55 -0.54
N ASP A 84 14.36 -1.67 -0.14
CA ASP A 84 14.79 -1.47 1.25
C ASP A 84 14.54 -0.03 1.70
N TYR A 85 14.78 0.96 0.83
CA TYR A 85 14.47 2.36 1.10
C TYR A 85 12.96 2.61 1.28
N ILE A 86 12.14 2.04 0.39
CA ILE A 86 10.68 2.15 0.48
C ILE A 86 10.18 1.49 1.78
N ASP A 87 10.66 0.29 2.09
CA ASP A 87 10.25 -0.47 3.26
C ASP A 87 10.66 0.25 4.56
N GLU A 88 11.89 0.79 4.63
CA GLU A 88 12.34 1.59 5.78
C GLU A 88 11.45 2.83 5.97
N SER A 89 11.19 3.57 4.90
CA SER A 89 10.36 4.78 4.93
C SER A 89 8.93 4.48 5.40
N VAL A 90 8.32 3.40 4.87
CA VAL A 90 6.97 2.99 5.24
C VAL A 90 6.92 2.46 6.68
N ASN A 91 7.86 1.59 7.06
CA ASN A 91 7.91 1.01 8.39
C ASN A 91 8.12 2.07 9.48
N PHE A 92 8.87 3.14 9.21
CA PHE A 92 8.97 4.27 10.12
C PHE A 92 7.59 4.86 10.47
N GLY A 93 6.74 5.09 9.46
CA GLY A 93 5.37 5.59 9.67
C GLY A 93 4.43 4.58 10.33
N LEU A 94 4.54 3.30 9.97
CA LEU A 94 3.74 2.23 10.58
C LEU A 94 4.06 2.05 12.08
N ARG A 95 5.34 2.09 12.46
CA ARG A 95 5.75 2.04 13.87
C ARG A 95 5.19 3.22 14.67
N GLN A 96 5.20 4.43 14.10
CA GLN A 96 4.56 5.59 14.73
C GLN A 96 3.06 5.40 14.93
N ALA A 97 2.42 4.59 14.10
CA ALA A 97 1.01 4.23 14.23
C ALA A 97 0.75 3.03 15.15
N GLY A 98 1.79 2.42 15.73
CA GLY A 98 1.69 1.19 16.51
C GLY A 98 1.44 -0.07 15.68
N ILE A 99 1.72 -0.03 14.37
CA ILE A 99 1.59 -1.16 13.45
C ILE A 99 2.98 -1.81 13.28
N PRO A 100 3.11 -3.16 13.30
CA PRO A 100 4.38 -3.85 13.10
C PRO A 100 4.98 -3.60 11.71
N ASP A 101 6.26 -3.92 11.55
CA ASP A 101 6.96 -3.82 10.27
C ASP A 101 6.40 -4.81 9.24
N ILE A 102 6.29 -4.35 8.00
CA ILE A 102 5.78 -5.14 6.88
C ILE A 102 6.83 -6.13 6.36
N PRO A 103 6.39 -7.28 5.82
CA PRO A 103 7.24 -8.11 4.99
C PRO A 103 7.48 -7.43 3.64
N SER A 104 8.75 -7.45 3.23
CA SER A 104 9.23 -6.90 1.96
C SER A 104 8.75 -7.69 0.75
N GLY A 105 8.71 -7.04 -0.42
CA GLY A 105 8.49 -7.71 -1.70
C GLY A 105 7.04 -8.10 -1.98
N PHE A 106 6.07 -7.44 -1.34
CA PHE A 106 4.65 -7.70 -1.56
C PHE A 106 3.89 -6.48 -2.09
N ASP A 107 2.97 -6.72 -3.02
CA ASP A 107 1.86 -5.82 -3.32
C ASP A 107 0.65 -6.21 -2.47
N TRP A 108 -0.03 -5.22 -1.92
CA TRP A 108 -1.16 -5.41 -1.00
C TRP A 108 -2.47 -5.04 -1.68
N TYR A 109 -3.49 -5.87 -1.48
CA TYR A 109 -4.80 -5.74 -2.10
C TYR A 109 -5.88 -5.70 -1.04
N VAL A 110 -6.82 -4.77 -1.16
CA VAL A 110 -7.92 -4.62 -0.20
C VAL A 110 -9.26 -4.65 -0.90
N LEU A 111 -10.26 -5.19 -0.21
CA LEU A 111 -11.65 -5.16 -0.65
C LEU A 111 -12.12 -3.72 -0.76
N ALA A 112 -12.74 -3.38 -1.87
CA ALA A 112 -13.27 -2.05 -2.13
C ALA A 112 -14.63 -2.12 -2.83
N PRO A 113 -15.48 -1.09 -2.66
CA PRO A 113 -16.68 -0.92 -3.47
C PRO A 113 -16.38 -0.86 -4.95
N ALA A 114 -17.29 -1.37 -5.79
CA ALA A 114 -17.10 -1.46 -7.24
C ALA A 114 -16.85 -0.11 -7.94
N GLN A 115 -17.25 1.01 -7.32
CA GLN A 115 -16.95 2.36 -7.81
C GLN A 115 -15.50 2.82 -7.56
N ILE A 116 -14.77 2.16 -6.67
CA ILE A 116 -13.35 2.43 -6.41
C ILE A 116 -12.54 1.56 -7.36
N THR A 117 -12.05 2.14 -8.44
CA THR A 117 -11.46 1.38 -9.56
C THR A 117 -9.99 1.02 -9.38
N ASP A 118 -9.28 1.75 -8.52
CA ASP A 118 -7.84 1.56 -8.29
C ASP A 118 -7.39 2.11 -6.92
N GLY A 119 -6.10 1.92 -6.62
CA GLY A 119 -5.49 2.39 -5.39
C GLY A 119 -5.44 3.91 -5.23
N SER A 120 -5.45 4.69 -6.32
CA SER A 120 -5.48 6.16 -6.23
C SER A 120 -6.87 6.62 -5.81
N ALA A 121 -7.92 6.08 -6.45
CA ALA A 121 -9.30 6.35 -6.07
C ALA A 121 -9.57 5.96 -4.61
N LEU A 122 -8.99 4.85 -4.14
CA LEU A 122 -9.07 4.44 -2.75
C LEU A 122 -8.33 5.41 -1.81
N ASP A 123 -7.07 5.78 -2.14
CA ASP A 123 -6.28 6.70 -1.33
C ASP A 123 -6.96 8.05 -1.22
N ASP A 124 -7.47 8.60 -2.33
CA ASP A 124 -8.19 9.87 -2.39
C ASP A 124 -9.46 9.83 -1.51
N ALA A 125 -10.29 8.79 -1.65
CA ALA A 125 -11.54 8.64 -0.90
C ALA A 125 -11.34 8.60 0.64
N LEU A 126 -10.19 8.08 1.08
CA LEU A 126 -9.82 8.00 2.49
C LEU A 126 -9.07 9.26 2.96
N ARG A 127 -8.16 9.80 2.14
CA ARG A 127 -7.31 10.95 2.47
C ARG A 127 -8.09 12.26 2.51
N GLU A 128 -9.07 12.46 1.62
CA GLU A 128 -9.93 13.66 1.63
C GLU A 128 -10.60 13.89 3.01
N LYS A 129 -10.87 12.79 3.72
CA LYS A 129 -11.54 12.79 5.03
C LYS A 129 -10.58 12.63 6.20
N ASN A 130 -9.27 12.61 5.94
CA ASN A 130 -8.21 12.42 6.93
C ASN A 130 -7.21 13.59 6.91
N SER A 131 -7.46 14.61 7.73
CA SER A 131 -6.63 15.82 7.80
C SER A 131 -5.53 15.78 8.86
N THR A 132 -5.30 14.63 9.51
CA THR A 132 -4.31 14.56 10.60
C THR A 132 -2.89 14.35 10.08
N THR A 133 -1.93 14.96 10.75
CA THR A 133 -0.49 14.79 10.47
C THR A 133 0.17 13.74 11.38
N ASP A 134 -0.53 13.28 12.42
CA ASP A 134 -0.06 12.26 13.34
C ASP A 134 -0.45 10.85 12.86
N ASN A 135 0.54 9.96 12.70
CA ASN A 135 0.34 8.63 12.14
C ASN A 135 -0.54 7.73 13.03
N LEU A 136 -0.50 7.88 14.35
CA LEU A 136 -1.36 7.10 15.26
C LEU A 136 -2.84 7.48 15.10
N HIS A 137 -3.15 8.78 15.09
CA HIS A 137 -4.50 9.24 14.79
C HIS A 137 -4.92 8.91 13.36
N ALA A 138 -4.00 9.01 12.39
CA ALA A 138 -4.28 8.70 10.99
C ALA A 138 -4.74 7.26 10.85
N ALA A 139 -4.04 6.29 11.44
CA ALA A 139 -4.43 4.89 11.39
C ALA A 139 -5.82 4.62 11.97
N ARG A 140 -6.20 5.29 13.07
CA ARG A 140 -7.54 5.17 13.66
C ARG A 140 -8.63 5.75 12.75
N ILE A 141 -8.37 6.90 12.13
CA ILE A 141 -9.29 7.54 11.19
C ILE A 141 -9.46 6.68 9.94
N ILE A 142 -8.35 6.21 9.35
CA ILE A 142 -8.35 5.30 8.20
C ILE A 142 -9.15 4.04 8.51
N ALA A 143 -8.96 3.43 9.69
CA ALA A 143 -9.70 2.24 10.07
C ALA A 143 -11.21 2.48 10.12
N ARG A 144 -11.65 3.62 10.65
CA ARG A 144 -13.06 4.00 10.63
C ARG A 144 -13.56 4.24 9.21
N LEU A 145 -12.87 5.08 8.43
CA LEU A 145 -13.28 5.45 7.08
C LEU A 145 -13.33 4.25 6.14
N TYR A 146 -12.36 3.34 6.23
CA TYR A 146 -12.37 2.10 5.47
C TYR A 146 -13.58 1.22 5.83
N ASN A 147 -13.88 1.05 7.13
CA ASN A 147 -15.05 0.28 7.54
C ASN A 147 -16.36 0.93 7.06
N ASP A 148 -16.47 2.25 7.13
CA ASP A 148 -17.63 2.99 6.61
C ASP A 148 -17.74 2.80 5.08
N LEU A 149 -16.61 2.80 4.36
CA LEU A 149 -16.56 2.61 2.91
C LEU A 149 -17.10 1.23 2.51
N VAL A 150 -16.64 0.16 3.17
CA VAL A 150 -17.01 -1.22 2.81
C VAL A 150 -18.30 -1.71 3.45
N SER A 151 -18.86 -1.01 4.44
CA SER A 151 -20.18 -1.32 5.00
C SER A 151 -21.33 -1.04 4.02
N ASN A 152 -21.04 -0.36 2.91
CA ASN A 152 -21.99 -0.07 1.83
C ASN A 152 -21.83 -1.03 0.62
N LEU A 153 -21.10 -2.15 0.78
CA LEU A 153 -21.02 -3.26 -0.17
C LEU A 153 -22.29 -4.11 -0.10
#